data_AF-F0H7Y4-F1
#
_entry.id   AF-F0H7Y4-F1
#
_cell.length_a   1.000
_cell.length_b   1.000
_cell.length_c   1.000
_cell.angle_alpha   90.00
_cell.angle_beta   90.00
_cell.angle_gamma   90.00
#
_symmetry.space_group_name_H-M   'P 1'
#
loop_
_entity.id
_entity.type
_entity.pdbx_description
1 polymer ?
#
loop_
_entity_poly.entity_id
_entity_poly.type
_entity_poly.pdbx_seq_one_letter_code
_entity_poly.pdbx_strand_id
1 'polypeptide(L)'
;MIFYSLTEKVSAFLRSRAENTIERHRVIVYLLHSLLVVSVISLQFMRLGGSHDWLPLSMSGIHLAVCLLSLLLYLTQWLTLSKAFSLTVLVAQCTIAVRFFYFATVRPDHFLQLILINQVTSLLAVFFLVLSFVRLTPLIVSAISVVSYGCVAAYLQEPSLWRLFGFFLFVQFFLCVLGELLRHNVMSVSKENTDLHYRETALMHAVRLNRREIEAYLRMSGNDHPSPEDTDRLFSLLKPKSQRNLINAVRQYLKKNLMDDCDPALHFPCLTKSETDVCRLILAGKKRSEIGLLLDKTENNVDVTRNHIRKKLNVPTDQDLQKFLINLLIEKEYSNTEEINK
;
A
#
# COMPACT_ATOMS: atom_id res chain seq x y z
N MET A 1 25.36 -8.68 20.46
CA MET A 1 24.24 -9.51 20.96
C MET A 1 23.18 -8.69 21.71
N ILE A 2 23.54 -7.82 22.65
CA ILE A 2 22.59 -6.96 23.40
C ILE A 2 21.84 -5.96 22.51
N PHE A 3 22.53 -5.27 21.60
CA PHE A 3 21.89 -4.31 20.67
C PHE A 3 20.88 -4.96 19.73
N TYR A 4 21.19 -6.17 19.25
CA TYR A 4 20.30 -6.93 18.37
C TYR A 4 19.01 -7.34 19.08
N SER A 5 19.10 -7.86 20.30
CA SER A 5 17.91 -8.25 21.08
C SER A 5 17.06 -7.06 21.52
N LEU A 6 17.68 -5.91 21.77
CA LEU A 6 16.97 -4.67 22.08
C LEU A 6 16.20 -4.17 20.86
N THR A 7 16.82 -4.22 19.68
CA THR A 7 16.21 -3.79 18.42
C THR A 7 15.03 -4.69 18.04
N GLU A 8 15.15 -5.99 18.28
CA GLU A 8 14.09 -6.96 18.05
C GLU A 8 12.89 -6.71 18.98
N LYS A 9 13.11 -6.51 20.28
CA LYS A 9 12.05 -6.17 21.25
C LYS A 9 11.36 -4.85 20.92
N VAL A 10 12.12 -3.81 20.54
CA VAL A 10 11.57 -2.52 20.13
C VAL A 10 10.75 -2.68 18.85
N SER A 11 11.22 -3.46 17.88
CA SER A 11 10.49 -3.72 16.65
C SER A 11 9.18 -4.48 16.88
N ALA A 12 9.18 -5.45 17.80
CA ALA A 12 7.99 -6.22 18.19
C ALA A 12 6.96 -5.33 18.92
N PHE A 13 7.42 -4.47 19.83
CA PHE A 13 6.55 -3.49 20.50
C PHE A 13 5.95 -2.49 19.50
N LEU A 14 6.74 -1.98 18.55
CA LEU A 14 6.23 -1.05 17.55
C LEU A 14 5.21 -1.72 16.63
N ARG A 15 5.43 -2.98 16.24
CA ARG A 15 4.47 -3.76 15.44
C ARG A 15 3.18 -4.07 16.19
N SER A 16 3.20 -4.20 17.52
CA SER A 16 1.98 -4.44 18.30
C SER A 16 1.16 -3.18 18.56
N ARG A 17 1.70 -1.99 18.28
CA ARG A 17 1.06 -0.69 18.55
C ARG A 17 0.76 0.15 17.31
N ALA A 18 1.28 -0.23 16.14
CA ALA A 18 1.13 0.52 14.90
C ALA A 18 0.98 -0.45 13.72
N GLU A 19 -0.10 -0.28 12.95
CA GLU A 19 -0.36 -1.08 11.76
C GLU A 19 0.48 -0.56 10.58
N ASN A 20 0.67 0.76 10.53
CA ASN A 20 1.30 1.45 9.41
C ASN A 20 2.56 2.22 9.81
N THR A 21 3.41 2.54 8.83
CA THR A 21 4.66 3.29 9.01
C THR A 21 4.44 4.66 9.65
N ILE A 22 3.35 5.34 9.30
CA ILE A 22 2.95 6.64 9.86
C ILE A 22 2.64 6.52 11.35
N GLU A 23 1.88 5.51 11.77
CA GLU A 23 1.57 5.30 13.18
C GLU A 23 2.82 4.98 13.99
N ARG A 24 3.71 4.15 13.43
CA ARG A 24 4.99 3.82 14.06
C ARG A 24 5.85 5.07 14.30
N HIS A 25 5.92 5.97 13.31
CA HIS A 25 6.60 7.25 13.44
C HIS A 25 6.02 8.07 14.61
N ARG A 26 4.68 8.19 14.70
CA ARG A 26 4.01 8.93 15.77
C ARG A 26 4.28 8.35 17.15
N VAL A 27 4.35 7.01 17.28
CA VAL A 27 4.74 6.32 18.52
C VAL A 27 6.17 6.68 18.91
N ILE A 28 7.11 6.62 17.97
CA ILE A 28 8.52 6.96 18.22
C ILE A 28 8.66 8.41 18.69
N VAL A 29 8.02 9.36 18.01
CA VAL A 29 8.07 10.78 18.37
C VAL A 29 7.51 11.02 19.78
N TYR A 30 6.40 10.36 20.13
CA TYR A 30 5.82 10.46 21.48
C TYR A 30 6.76 9.90 22.56
N LEU A 31 7.36 8.72 22.32
CA LEU A 31 8.30 8.13 23.27
C LEU A 31 9.56 8.97 23.45
N LEU A 32 10.10 9.54 22.36
CA LEU A 32 11.23 10.46 22.41
C LEU A 32 10.88 11.73 23.21
N HIS A 33 9.68 12.27 23.01
CA HIS A 33 9.20 13.39 23.81
C HIS A 33 9.08 13.03 25.30
N SER A 34 8.47 11.90 25.64
CA SER A 34 8.37 11.46 27.04
C SER A 34 9.74 11.26 27.68
N LEU A 35 10.69 10.66 26.96
CA LEU A 35 12.06 10.50 27.43
C LEU A 35 12.72 11.86 27.69
N LEU A 36 12.59 12.80 26.76
CA LEU A 36 13.12 14.15 26.91
C LEU A 36 12.55 14.85 28.14
N VAL A 37 11.23 14.79 28.35
CA VAL A 37 10.55 15.38 29.51
C VAL A 37 11.09 14.80 30.81
N VAL A 38 11.21 13.47 30.89
CA VAL A 38 11.76 12.78 32.06
C VAL A 38 13.20 13.24 32.31
N SER A 39 14.06 13.21 31.29
CA SER A 39 15.47 13.60 31.43
C SER A 39 15.64 15.06 31.87
N VAL A 40 14.94 16.00 31.23
CA VAL A 40 15.07 17.44 31.53
C VAL A 40 14.57 17.75 32.94
N ILE A 41 13.42 17.18 33.35
CA ILE A 41 12.87 17.44 34.67
C ILE A 41 13.71 16.76 35.76
N SER A 42 14.24 15.56 35.51
CA SER A 42 15.21 14.91 36.41
C SER A 42 16.44 15.79 36.65
N LEU A 43 17.01 16.38 35.59
CA LEU A 43 18.13 17.32 35.72
C LEU A 43 17.76 18.57 36.54
N GLN A 44 16.53 19.09 36.36
CA GLN A 44 16.04 20.21 37.16
C GLN A 44 15.93 19.85 38.65
N PHE A 45 15.45 18.64 38.99
CA PHE A 45 15.41 18.17 40.38
C PHE A 45 16.80 17.95 40.98
N MET A 46 17.78 17.55 40.17
CA MET A 46 19.20 17.49 40.56
C MET A 46 19.86 18.87 40.68
N ARG A 47 19.10 19.96 40.50
CA ARG A 47 19.58 21.34 40.52
C ARG A 47 20.60 21.67 39.43
N LEU A 48 20.57 20.95 38.32
CA LEU A 48 21.46 21.18 37.17
C LEU A 48 20.86 22.14 36.12
N GLY A 49 19.75 22.80 36.42
CA GLY A 49 19.12 23.82 35.58
C GLY A 49 17.74 24.26 36.07
N GLY A 50 17.21 25.35 35.48
CA GLY A 50 15.90 25.92 35.81
C GLY A 50 15.88 26.73 37.10
N SER A 51 14.70 27.23 37.48
CA SER A 51 14.50 27.90 38.78
C SER A 51 14.43 26.86 39.91
N HIS A 52 15.04 27.22 41.05
CA HIS A 52 15.00 26.45 42.29
C HIS A 52 13.88 26.89 43.24
N ASP A 53 13.07 27.86 42.83
CA ASP A 53 11.94 28.33 43.60
C ASP A 53 10.87 27.23 43.66
N TRP A 54 10.18 27.17 44.80
CA TRP A 54 9.18 26.13 45.08
C TRP A 54 8.08 26.04 44.01
N LEU A 55 7.56 27.18 43.54
CA LEU A 55 6.45 27.19 42.58
C LEU A 55 6.85 26.63 41.20
N PRO A 56 7.89 27.14 40.51
CA PRO A 56 8.39 26.52 39.28
C PRO A 56 8.75 25.04 39.43
N LEU A 57 9.34 24.65 40.56
CA LEU A 57 9.75 23.26 40.81
C LEU A 57 8.53 22.32 40.95
N SER A 58 7.52 22.71 41.72
CA SER A 58 6.26 21.94 41.86
C SER A 58 5.53 21.78 40.52
N MET A 59 5.52 22.83 39.68
CA MET A 59 4.97 22.76 38.33
C MET A 59 5.71 21.77 37.43
N SER A 60 7.04 21.63 37.59
CA SER A 60 7.79 20.57 36.90
C SER A 60 7.39 19.18 37.38
N GLY A 61 7.16 19.01 38.69
CA GLY A 61 6.63 17.77 39.25
C GLY A 61 5.26 17.40 38.68
N ILE A 62 4.35 18.37 38.57
CA ILE A 62 3.02 18.17 37.96
C ILE A 62 3.15 17.75 36.49
N HIS A 63 3.98 18.44 35.70
CA HIS A 63 4.20 18.09 34.30
C HIS A 63 4.79 16.67 34.15
N LEU A 64 5.77 16.30 34.98
CA LEU A 64 6.34 14.95 34.99
C LEU A 64 5.28 13.89 35.34
N ALA A 65 4.49 14.12 36.38
CA ALA A 65 3.45 13.19 36.81
C ALA A 65 2.41 12.98 35.70
N VAL A 66 1.97 14.05 35.03
CA VAL A 66 1.04 13.96 33.89
C VAL A 66 1.68 13.24 32.70
N CYS A 67 2.96 13.48 32.41
CA CYS A 67 3.67 12.78 31.34
C CYS A 67 3.73 11.26 31.61
N LEU A 68 4.10 10.86 32.82
CA LEU A 68 4.18 9.44 33.21
C LEU A 68 2.80 8.79 33.24
N LEU A 69 1.77 9.47 33.77
CA LEU A 69 0.40 8.99 33.77
C LEU A 69 -0.14 8.83 32.34
N SER A 70 0.09 9.81 31.48
CA SER A 70 -0.34 9.76 30.07
C SER A 70 0.38 8.64 29.30
N LEU A 71 1.66 8.42 29.58
CA LEU A 71 2.42 7.29 29.03
C LEU A 71 1.85 5.95 29.52
N LEU A 72 1.58 5.82 30.82
CA LEU A 72 0.99 4.61 31.40
C LEU A 72 -0.38 4.32 30.77
N LEU A 73 -1.28 5.31 30.71
CA LEU A 73 -2.61 5.17 30.11
C LEU A 73 -2.56 4.83 28.63
N TYR A 74 -1.56 5.35 27.90
CA TYR A 74 -1.32 4.95 26.52
C TYR A 74 -0.86 3.48 26.43
N LEU A 75 0.10 3.07 27.28
CA LEU A 75 0.60 1.70 27.31
C LEU A 75 -0.48 0.68 27.72
N THR A 76 -1.41 1.06 28.60
CA THR A 76 -2.56 0.22 28.96
C THR A 76 -3.71 0.30 27.94
N GLN A 77 -3.58 1.09 26.87
CA GLN A 77 -4.58 1.31 25.81
C GLN A 77 -5.87 2.01 26.27
N TRP A 78 -5.84 2.66 27.43
CA TRP A 78 -6.95 3.49 27.91
C TRP A 78 -7.04 4.81 27.13
N LEU A 79 -5.93 5.24 26.55
CA LEU A 79 -5.84 6.52 25.88
C LEU A 79 -5.14 6.39 24.52
N THR A 80 -5.73 7.01 23.49
CA THR A 80 -5.12 7.07 22.16
C THR A 80 -3.87 7.96 22.19
N LEU A 81 -2.87 7.67 21.36
CA LEU A 81 -1.62 8.43 21.26
C LEU A 81 -1.84 9.95 21.12
N SER A 82 -2.75 10.38 20.23
CA SER A 82 -3.05 11.80 20.01
C SER A 82 -3.52 12.50 21.29
N LYS A 83 -4.37 11.82 22.08
CA LYS A 83 -4.91 12.36 23.34
C LYS A 83 -3.82 12.41 24.41
N ALA A 84 -2.96 11.39 24.49
CA ALA A 84 -1.92 11.28 25.52
C ALA A 84 -0.90 12.38 25.32
N PHE A 85 -0.47 12.53 24.06
CA PHE A 85 0.47 13.57 23.69
C PHE A 85 -0.12 14.97 23.91
N SER A 86 -1.37 15.19 23.48
CA SER A 86 -2.01 16.50 23.64
C SER A 86 -2.19 16.87 25.11
N LEU A 87 -2.58 15.92 25.97
CA LEU A 87 -2.74 16.16 27.40
C LEU A 87 -1.42 16.61 28.04
N THR A 88 -0.34 15.85 27.83
CA THR A 88 0.99 16.17 28.36
C THR A 88 1.45 17.57 27.94
N VAL A 89 1.35 17.87 26.64
CA VAL A 89 1.84 19.16 26.11
C VAL A 89 0.97 20.34 26.53
N LEU A 90 -0.36 20.17 26.63
CA LEU A 90 -1.25 21.23 27.11
C LEU A 90 -0.96 21.57 28.59
N VAL A 91 -0.76 20.56 29.44
CA VAL A 91 -0.35 20.80 30.83
C VAL A 91 1.00 21.49 30.87
N ALA A 92 1.98 21.04 30.08
CA ALA A 92 3.28 21.71 29.96
C ALA A 92 3.11 23.20 29.60
N GLN A 93 2.30 23.51 28.59
CA GLN A 93 2.09 24.88 28.15
C GLN A 93 1.40 25.75 29.20
N CYS A 94 0.42 25.20 29.93
CA CYS A 94 -0.19 25.90 31.06
C CYS A 94 0.83 26.20 32.16
N THR A 95 1.69 25.22 32.50
CA THR A 95 2.75 25.44 33.50
C THR A 95 3.76 26.49 33.06
N ILE A 96 4.12 26.51 31.77
CA ILE A 96 5.02 27.52 31.20
C ILE A 96 4.39 28.91 31.23
N ALA A 97 3.10 29.03 30.85
CA ALA A 97 2.40 30.31 30.89
C ALA A 97 2.39 30.88 32.32
N VAL A 98 2.06 30.06 33.33
CA VAL A 98 2.11 30.46 34.75
C VAL A 98 3.52 30.88 35.16
N ARG A 99 4.56 30.16 34.72
CA ARG A 99 5.96 30.51 34.99
C ARG A 99 6.36 31.85 34.40
N PHE A 100 5.90 32.20 33.20
CA PHE A 100 6.17 33.52 32.63
C PHE A 100 5.70 34.63 33.55
N PHE A 101 4.45 34.56 34.03
CA PHE A 101 3.91 35.55 34.95
C PHE A 101 4.65 35.55 36.29
N TYR A 102 5.00 34.38 36.83
CA TYR A 102 5.79 34.27 38.06
C TYR A 102 7.17 34.91 37.93
N PHE A 103 7.92 34.64 36.85
CA PHE A 103 9.23 35.23 36.63
C PHE A 103 9.17 36.73 36.36
N ALA A 104 8.08 37.22 35.76
CA ALA A 104 7.86 38.63 35.53
C ALA A 104 7.59 39.42 36.83
N THR A 105 6.94 38.78 37.82
CA THR A 105 6.58 39.42 39.10
C THR A 105 7.64 39.24 40.18
N VAL A 106 8.14 38.02 40.38
CA VAL A 106 9.10 37.70 41.46
C VAL A 106 10.53 38.07 41.06
N ARG A 107 10.86 38.01 39.77
CA ARG A 107 12.17 38.36 39.21
C ARG A 107 13.36 37.69 39.95
N PRO A 108 13.41 36.35 40.03
CA PRO A 108 14.56 35.64 40.57
C PRO A 108 15.83 35.90 39.75
N ASP A 109 16.99 35.48 40.26
CA ASP A 109 18.25 35.61 39.53
C ASP A 109 18.12 34.99 38.13
N HIS A 110 18.61 35.72 37.12
CA HIS A 110 18.53 35.30 35.72
C HIS A 110 17.11 35.10 35.17
N PHE A 111 16.08 35.77 35.73
CA PHE A 111 14.67 35.61 35.30
C PHE A 111 14.45 35.76 33.79
N LEU A 112 15.19 36.66 33.11
CA LEU A 112 15.13 36.81 31.65
C LEU A 112 15.54 35.53 30.92
N GLN A 113 16.62 34.88 31.36
CA GLN A 113 17.07 33.61 30.79
C GLN A 113 16.05 32.50 31.05
N LEU A 114 15.42 32.48 32.24
CA LEU A 114 14.38 31.52 32.58
C LEU A 114 13.14 31.69 31.70
N ILE A 115 12.72 32.92 31.39
CA ILE A 115 11.65 33.21 30.43
C ILE A 115 12.02 32.70 29.04
N LEU A 116 13.23 33.00 28.57
CA LEU A 116 13.69 32.55 27.24
C LEU A 116 13.77 31.04 27.12
N ILE A 117 14.30 30.34 28.13
CA ILE A 117 14.38 28.86 28.15
C ILE A 117 12.98 28.24 28.12
N ASN A 118 12.02 28.76 28.88
CA ASN A 118 10.63 28.28 28.84
C ASN A 118 9.95 28.59 27.48
N GLN A 119 10.31 29.69 26.82
CA GLN A 119 9.83 30.00 25.47
C GLN A 119 10.41 29.06 24.41
N VAL A 120 11.70 28.73 24.50
CA VAL A 120 12.34 27.70 23.65
C VAL A 120 11.72 26.32 23.93
N THR A 121 11.36 26.02 25.17
CA THR A 121 10.66 24.78 25.53
C THR A 121 9.27 24.72 24.88
N SER A 122 8.54 25.85 24.84
CA SER A 122 7.25 25.95 24.14
C SER A 122 7.41 25.73 22.62
N LEU A 123 8.44 26.30 22.00
CA LEU A 123 8.77 26.03 20.59
C LEU A 123 9.01 24.54 20.33
N LEU A 124 9.82 23.90 21.17
CA LEU A 124 10.15 22.49 21.03
C LEU A 124 8.90 21.61 21.18
N ALA A 125 7.99 21.98 22.09
CA ALA A 125 6.71 21.29 22.26
C ALA A 125 5.83 21.37 21.00
N VAL A 126 5.74 22.56 20.36
CA VAL A 126 5.02 22.72 19.08
C VAL A 126 5.66 21.86 17.99
N PHE A 127 7.00 21.88 17.87
CA PHE A 127 7.73 21.06 16.91
C PHE A 127 7.40 19.57 17.05
N PHE A 128 7.41 19.05 18.28
CA PHE A 128 7.06 17.67 18.58
C PHE A 128 5.61 17.31 18.22
N LEU A 129 4.66 18.20 18.46
CA LEU A 129 3.26 17.99 18.06
C LEU A 129 3.09 17.97 16.52
N VAL A 130 3.80 18.85 15.82
CA VAL A 130 3.85 18.90 14.35
C VAL A 130 4.42 17.62 13.76
N LEU A 131 5.54 17.13 14.30
CA LEU A 131 6.15 15.87 13.87
C LEU A 131 5.24 14.65 14.07
N SER A 132 4.34 14.71 15.05
CA SER A 132 3.34 13.66 15.31
C SER A 132 2.02 13.84 14.57
N PHE A 133 1.94 14.81 13.65
CA PHE A 133 0.77 15.12 12.82
C PHE A 133 -0.51 15.32 13.64
N VAL A 134 -0.39 15.93 14.83
CA VAL A 134 -1.53 16.23 15.69
C VAL A 134 -2.28 17.43 15.11
N ARG A 135 -3.61 17.34 15.05
CA ARG A 135 -4.49 18.31 14.39
C ARG A 135 -4.46 19.71 15.03
N LEU A 136 -5.22 19.91 16.10
CA LEU A 136 -5.52 21.25 16.61
C LEU A 136 -4.54 21.69 17.71
N THR A 137 -3.95 20.74 18.43
CA THR A 137 -3.09 21.00 19.59
C THR A 137 -1.90 21.92 19.30
N PRO A 138 -1.14 21.78 18.19
CA PRO A 138 -0.02 22.69 17.91
C PRO A 138 -0.46 24.16 17.84
N LEU A 139 -1.61 24.45 17.21
CA LEU A 139 -2.17 25.79 17.08
C LEU A 139 -2.56 26.36 18.45
N ILE A 140 -3.24 25.57 19.28
CA ILE A 140 -3.64 25.98 20.64
C ILE A 140 -2.40 26.30 21.48
N VAL A 141 -1.41 25.41 21.47
CA VAL A 141 -0.18 25.55 22.26
C VAL A 141 0.63 26.76 21.79
N SER A 142 0.74 26.97 20.48
CA SER A 142 1.37 28.16 19.91
C SER A 142 0.65 29.44 20.31
N ALA A 143 -0.68 29.48 20.21
CA ALA A 143 -1.45 30.67 20.60
C ALA A 143 -1.22 31.01 22.07
N ILE A 144 -1.30 30.03 22.98
CA ILE A 144 -1.02 30.24 24.40
C ILE A 144 0.43 30.72 24.60
N SER A 145 1.40 30.12 23.92
CA SER A 145 2.82 30.49 24.02
C SER A 145 3.08 31.93 23.58
N VAL A 146 2.67 32.32 22.38
CA VAL A 146 2.86 33.69 21.86
C VAL A 146 2.16 34.71 22.75
N VAL A 147 0.90 34.46 23.12
CA VAL A 147 0.12 35.40 23.93
C VAL A 147 0.75 35.59 25.30
N SER A 148 1.09 34.49 25.99
CA SER A 148 1.69 34.58 27.33
C SER A 148 3.07 35.24 27.30
N TYR A 149 3.93 34.91 26.34
CA TYR A 149 5.23 35.56 26.18
C TYR A 149 5.08 37.05 25.80
N GLY A 150 4.18 37.37 24.88
CA GLY A 150 3.90 38.75 24.46
C GLY A 150 3.39 39.62 25.61
N CYS A 151 2.47 39.11 26.43
CA CYS A 151 2.01 39.80 27.64
C CYS A 151 3.16 40.10 28.60
N VAL A 152 4.05 39.15 28.85
CA VAL A 152 5.20 39.34 29.73
C VAL A 152 6.24 40.28 29.14
N ALA A 153 6.52 40.19 27.84
CA ALA A 153 7.43 41.11 27.16
C ALA A 153 6.92 42.56 27.21
N ALA A 154 5.62 42.76 27.00
CA ALA A 154 4.98 44.08 27.11
C ALA A 154 4.98 44.61 28.55
N TYR A 155 4.70 43.75 29.54
CA TYR A 155 4.67 44.12 30.96
C TYR A 155 6.06 44.51 31.49
N LEU A 156 7.10 43.74 31.15
CA LEU A 156 8.45 43.99 31.64
C LEU A 156 9.12 45.20 30.98
N GLN A 157 8.64 45.63 29.82
CA GLN A 157 9.23 46.72 29.01
C GLN A 157 10.72 46.50 28.68
N GLU A 158 11.14 45.23 28.65
CA GLU A 158 12.52 44.83 28.39
C GLU A 158 12.79 44.76 26.87
N PRO A 159 13.73 45.58 26.33
CA PRO A 159 14.00 45.61 24.88
C PRO A 159 14.51 44.28 24.33
N SER A 160 15.12 43.45 25.16
CA SER A 160 15.60 42.12 24.80
C SER A 160 14.44 41.17 24.44
N LEU A 161 13.41 41.12 25.29
CA LEU A 161 12.24 40.27 25.09
C LEU A 161 11.36 40.76 23.93
N TRP A 162 11.16 42.08 23.84
CA TRP A 162 10.34 42.66 22.77
C TRP A 162 10.94 42.42 21.37
N ARG A 163 12.27 42.53 21.22
CA ARG A 163 12.96 42.23 19.96
C ARG A 163 12.81 40.77 19.53
N LEU A 164 12.76 39.83 20.49
CA LEU A 164 12.60 38.41 20.22
C LEU A 164 11.14 37.98 20.01
N PHE A 165 10.16 38.79 20.41
CA PHE A 165 8.74 38.49 20.21
C PHE A 165 8.41 38.23 18.74
N GLY A 166 8.85 39.11 17.83
CA GLY A 166 8.61 38.97 16.40
C GLY A 166 9.19 37.66 15.83
N PHE A 167 10.38 37.27 16.30
CA PHE A 167 11.00 35.99 15.94
C PHE A 167 10.15 34.80 16.41
N PHE A 168 9.75 34.76 17.68
CA PHE A 168 8.95 33.65 18.21
C PHE A 168 7.57 33.56 17.56
N LEU A 169 6.91 34.69 17.33
CA LEU A 169 5.64 34.77 16.60
C LEU A 169 5.78 34.15 15.20
N PHE A 170 6.78 34.59 14.45
CA PHE A 170 7.02 34.12 13.08
C PHE A 170 7.33 32.62 13.04
N VAL A 171 8.25 32.15 13.88
CA VAL A 171 8.67 30.74 13.91
C VAL A 171 7.50 29.83 14.29
N GLN A 172 6.70 30.21 15.30
CA GLN A 172 5.55 29.39 15.70
C GLN A 172 4.42 29.39 14.67
N PHE A 173 4.13 30.54 14.06
CA PHE A 173 3.20 30.61 12.95
C PHE A 173 3.65 29.70 11.80
N PHE A 174 4.92 29.79 11.40
CA PHE A 174 5.49 28.96 10.37
C PHE A 174 5.43 27.47 10.70
N LEU A 175 5.78 27.06 11.93
CA LEU A 175 5.69 25.67 12.39
C LEU A 175 4.24 25.16 12.33
N CYS A 176 3.25 25.97 12.67
CA CYS A 176 1.84 25.58 12.60
C CYS A 176 1.36 25.39 11.15
N VAL A 177 1.71 26.32 10.26
CA VAL A 177 1.40 26.20 8.81
C VAL A 177 2.05 24.95 8.24
N LEU A 178 3.34 24.74 8.53
CA LEU A 178 4.08 23.55 8.11
C LEU A 178 3.43 22.28 8.67
N GLY A 179 2.95 22.30 9.91
CA GLY A 179 2.26 21.19 10.53
C GLY A 179 0.95 20.80 9.84
N GLU A 180 0.12 21.77 9.47
CA GLU A 180 -1.11 21.48 8.72
C GLU A 180 -0.79 20.96 7.30
N LEU A 181 0.22 21.51 6.61
CA LEU A 181 0.68 21.00 5.32
C LEU A 181 1.19 19.55 5.41
N LEU A 182 2.07 19.27 6.38
CA LEU A 182 2.59 17.92 6.65
C LEU A 182 1.44 16.95 6.92
N ARG A 183 0.52 17.33 7.80
CA ARG A 183 -0.63 16.49 8.15
C ARG A 183 -1.53 16.24 6.94
N HIS A 184 -1.81 17.26 6.12
CA HIS A 184 -2.61 17.09 4.91
C HIS A 184 -1.93 16.13 3.92
N ASN A 185 -0.63 16.30 3.68
CA ASN A 185 0.15 15.44 2.80
C ASN A 185 0.16 13.99 3.29
N VAL A 186 0.42 13.77 4.58
CA VAL A 186 0.44 12.42 5.19
C VAL A 186 -0.93 11.76 5.08
N MET A 187 -2.02 12.49 5.36
CA MET A 187 -3.37 11.96 5.22
C MET A 187 -3.74 11.67 3.77
N SER A 188 -3.32 12.51 2.83
CA SER A 188 -3.53 12.31 1.40
C SER A 188 -2.81 11.07 0.90
N VAL A 189 -1.51 10.94 1.19
CA VAL A 189 -0.70 9.78 0.82
C VAL A 189 -1.24 8.51 1.46
N SER A 190 -1.68 8.57 2.73
CA SER A 190 -2.30 7.42 3.38
C SER A 190 -3.58 6.99 2.67
N LYS A 191 -4.42 7.95 2.25
CA LYS A 191 -5.68 7.69 1.54
C LYS A 191 -5.43 7.11 0.15
N GLU A 192 -4.49 7.71 -0.59
CA GLU A 192 -4.09 7.24 -1.92
C GLU A 192 -3.51 5.83 -1.85
N ASN A 193 -2.65 5.54 -0.87
CA ASN A 193 -2.11 4.21 -0.68
C ASN A 193 -3.19 3.16 -0.38
N THR A 194 -4.18 3.51 0.45
CA THR A 194 -5.32 2.60 0.71
C THR A 194 -6.20 2.39 -0.53
N ASP A 195 -6.42 3.43 -1.33
CA ASP A 195 -7.19 3.33 -2.58
C ASP A 195 -6.45 2.47 -3.62
N LEU A 196 -5.14 2.65 -3.75
CA LEU A 196 -4.30 1.84 -4.64
C LEU A 196 -4.34 0.36 -4.25
N HIS A 197 -4.19 0.02 -2.98
CA HIS A 197 -4.31 -1.37 -2.52
C HIS A 197 -5.71 -1.95 -2.77
N TYR A 198 -6.75 -1.14 -2.61
CA TYR A 198 -8.12 -1.55 -2.93
C TYR A 198 -8.28 -1.83 -4.43
N ARG A 199 -7.81 -0.93 -5.30
CA ARG A 199 -7.87 -1.07 -6.77
C ARG A 199 -7.04 -2.26 -7.26
N GLU A 200 -5.85 -2.47 -6.71
CA GLU A 200 -5.02 -3.65 -7.01
C GLU A 200 -5.76 -4.94 -6.63
N THR A 201 -6.38 -4.99 -5.46
CA THR A 201 -7.13 -6.17 -5.00
C THR A 201 -8.39 -6.41 -5.82
N ALA A 202 -9.12 -5.36 -6.17
CA ALA A 202 -10.30 -5.43 -7.04
C ALA A 202 -9.93 -5.92 -8.45
N LEU A 203 -8.82 -5.44 -9.02
CA LEU A 203 -8.30 -5.91 -10.30
C LEU A 203 -7.91 -7.39 -10.23
N MET A 204 -7.17 -7.81 -9.21
CA MET A 204 -6.81 -9.22 -9.01
C MET A 204 -8.05 -10.12 -8.91
N HIS A 205 -9.08 -9.65 -8.19
CA HIS A 205 -10.34 -10.40 -8.06
C HIS A 205 -11.13 -10.47 -9.37
N ALA A 206 -11.22 -9.37 -10.11
CA ALA A 206 -11.92 -9.30 -11.39
C ALA A 206 -11.28 -10.21 -12.45
N VAL A 207 -9.96 -10.20 -12.53
CA VAL A 207 -9.20 -11.00 -13.52
C VAL A 207 -9.00 -12.44 -13.04
N ARG A 208 -9.27 -12.75 -11.76
CA ARG A 208 -8.99 -14.05 -11.11
C ARG A 208 -7.53 -14.51 -11.24
N LEU A 209 -6.62 -13.57 -11.49
CA LEU A 209 -5.19 -13.78 -11.60
C LEU A 209 -4.49 -13.10 -10.42
N ASN A 210 -3.40 -13.69 -9.97
CA ASN A 210 -2.55 -13.07 -8.95
C ASN A 210 -1.57 -12.07 -9.57
N ARG A 211 -0.98 -11.23 -8.73
CA ARG A 211 -0.04 -10.16 -9.13
C ARG A 211 1.07 -10.63 -10.08
N ARG A 212 1.66 -11.81 -9.85
CA ARG A 212 2.74 -12.36 -10.70
C ARG A 212 2.22 -12.77 -12.07
N GLU A 213 1.02 -13.32 -12.13
CA GLU A 213 0.36 -13.73 -13.38
C GLU A 213 0.02 -12.51 -14.25
N ILE A 214 -0.46 -11.42 -13.63
CA ILE A 214 -0.75 -10.15 -14.32
C ILE A 214 0.54 -9.49 -14.81
N GLU A 215 1.59 -9.44 -13.98
CA GLU A 215 2.88 -8.86 -14.37
C GLU A 215 3.52 -9.62 -15.53
N ALA A 216 3.49 -10.95 -15.49
CA ALA A 216 4.01 -11.80 -16.56
C ALA A 216 3.23 -11.57 -17.87
N TYR A 217 1.90 -11.47 -17.78
CA TYR A 217 1.06 -11.19 -18.94
C TYR A 217 1.35 -9.81 -19.53
N LEU A 218 1.41 -8.75 -18.71
CA LEU A 218 1.67 -7.38 -19.16
C LEU A 218 3.03 -7.25 -19.85
N ARG A 219 4.06 -7.92 -19.32
CA ARG A 219 5.39 -7.95 -19.94
C ARG A 219 5.39 -8.67 -21.29
N MET A 220 4.69 -9.81 -21.38
CA MET A 220 4.54 -10.52 -22.65
C MET A 220 3.75 -9.68 -23.68
N SER A 221 2.65 -9.05 -23.24
CA SER A 221 1.78 -8.24 -24.12
C SER A 221 2.39 -6.91 -24.55
N GLY A 222 3.40 -6.42 -23.81
CA GLY A 222 4.10 -5.17 -24.13
C GLY A 222 5.21 -5.33 -25.18
N ASN A 223 5.55 -6.56 -25.58
CA ASN A 223 6.49 -6.85 -26.65
C ASN A 223 5.71 -7.21 -27.93
N ASP A 224 5.95 -6.48 -29.02
CA ASP A 224 5.28 -6.71 -30.32
C ASP A 224 5.58 -8.12 -30.90
N HIS A 225 6.69 -8.73 -30.49
CA HIS A 225 7.07 -10.11 -30.80
C HIS A 225 7.56 -10.83 -29.52
N PRO A 226 6.68 -11.47 -28.75
CA PRO A 226 7.09 -12.23 -27.57
C PRO A 226 7.96 -13.41 -27.97
N SER A 227 9.12 -13.56 -27.33
CA SER A 227 10.03 -14.68 -27.59
C SER A 227 9.47 -16.00 -27.00
N PRO A 228 9.96 -17.17 -27.44
CA PRO A 228 9.63 -18.45 -26.81
C PRO A 228 9.96 -18.44 -25.30
N GLU A 229 11.05 -17.79 -24.92
CA GLU A 229 11.45 -17.63 -23.51
C GLU A 229 10.44 -16.78 -22.71
N ASP A 230 9.90 -15.71 -23.30
CA ASP A 230 8.87 -14.88 -22.66
C ASP A 230 7.57 -15.67 -22.42
N THR A 231 7.24 -16.54 -23.38
CA THR A 231 6.09 -17.44 -23.30
C THR A 231 6.28 -18.50 -22.22
N ASP A 232 7.43 -19.19 -22.21
CA ASP A 232 7.76 -20.18 -21.17
C ASP A 232 7.79 -19.54 -19.78
N ARG A 233 8.30 -18.31 -19.68
CA ARG A 233 8.31 -17.55 -18.42
C ARG A 233 6.90 -17.18 -17.98
N LEU A 234 6.01 -16.75 -18.88
CA LEU A 234 4.60 -16.53 -18.55
C LEU A 234 3.96 -17.82 -18.01
N PHE A 235 4.08 -18.92 -18.76
CA PHE A 235 3.48 -20.19 -18.35
C PHE A 235 4.04 -20.68 -17.01
N SER A 236 5.36 -20.55 -16.75
CA SER A 236 5.96 -20.94 -15.47
C SER A 236 5.43 -20.13 -14.26
N LEU A 237 4.99 -18.88 -14.47
CA LEU A 237 4.42 -18.02 -13.43
C LEU A 237 2.92 -18.21 -13.22
N LEU A 238 2.22 -18.78 -14.22
CA LEU A 238 0.80 -19.13 -14.12
C LEU A 238 0.59 -20.34 -13.19
N LYS A 239 -0.45 -20.27 -12.35
CA LYS A 239 -0.87 -21.44 -11.57
C LYS A 239 -1.35 -22.57 -12.50
N PRO A 240 -1.23 -23.86 -12.11
CA PRO A 240 -1.65 -24.97 -12.95
C PRO A 240 -3.11 -24.90 -13.43
N LYS A 241 -4.01 -24.36 -12.59
CA LYS A 241 -5.42 -24.13 -12.96
C LYS A 241 -5.56 -23.02 -14.01
N SER A 242 -4.81 -21.92 -13.86
CA SER A 242 -4.79 -20.80 -14.81
C SER A 242 -4.23 -21.24 -16.16
N GLN A 243 -3.13 -22.00 -16.18
CA GLN A 243 -2.56 -22.59 -17.40
C GLN A 243 -3.58 -23.45 -18.14
N ARG A 244 -4.23 -24.39 -17.45
CA ARG A 244 -5.25 -25.27 -18.05
C ARG A 244 -6.42 -24.48 -18.62
N ASN A 245 -6.89 -23.47 -17.88
CA ASN A 245 -7.98 -22.60 -18.34
C ASN A 245 -7.58 -21.81 -19.59
N LEU A 246 -6.37 -21.24 -19.63
CA LEU A 246 -5.85 -20.49 -20.77
C LEU A 246 -5.72 -21.39 -22.00
N ILE A 247 -5.11 -22.56 -21.87
CA ILE A 247 -4.97 -23.53 -22.97
C ILE A 247 -6.34 -23.97 -23.49
N ASN A 248 -7.30 -24.23 -22.59
CA ASN A 248 -8.65 -24.62 -23.01
C ASN A 248 -9.38 -23.47 -23.72
N ALA A 249 -9.23 -22.23 -23.25
CA ALA A 249 -9.81 -21.05 -23.90
C ALA A 249 -9.22 -20.82 -25.30
N VAL A 250 -7.90 -20.92 -25.44
CA VAL A 250 -7.20 -20.83 -26.74
C VAL A 250 -7.65 -21.96 -27.66
N ARG A 251 -7.73 -23.21 -27.17
CA ARG A 251 -8.23 -24.34 -27.96
C ARG A 251 -9.68 -24.13 -28.40
N GLN A 252 -10.53 -23.59 -27.54
CA GLN A 252 -11.93 -23.28 -27.88
C GLN A 252 -12.02 -22.16 -28.93
N TYR A 253 -11.20 -21.12 -28.79
CA TYR A 253 -11.11 -20.02 -29.75
C TYR A 253 -10.64 -20.51 -31.13
N LEU A 254 -9.53 -21.26 -31.17
CA LEU A 254 -9.02 -21.87 -32.39
C LEU A 254 -10.05 -22.81 -33.01
N LYS A 255 -10.66 -23.69 -32.20
CA LYS A 255 -11.72 -24.58 -32.69
C LYS A 255 -12.87 -23.77 -33.31
N LYS A 256 -13.29 -22.66 -32.72
CA LYS A 256 -14.38 -21.85 -33.27
C LYS A 256 -14.00 -21.18 -34.59
N ASN A 257 -12.84 -20.55 -34.66
CA ASN A 257 -12.45 -19.77 -35.85
C ASN A 257 -11.97 -20.65 -37.01
N LEU A 258 -11.22 -21.71 -36.72
CA LEU A 258 -10.81 -22.68 -37.75
C LEU A 258 -12.01 -23.46 -38.31
N MET A 259 -13.10 -23.61 -37.55
CA MET A 259 -14.29 -24.29 -38.04
C MET A 259 -15.18 -23.41 -38.93
N ASP A 260 -15.06 -22.08 -38.87
CA ASP A 260 -15.80 -21.16 -39.74
C ASP A 260 -15.10 -20.91 -41.09
N ASP A 261 -13.76 -20.86 -41.12
CA ASP A 261 -12.99 -20.48 -42.32
C ASP A 261 -12.30 -21.64 -43.08
N CYS A 262 -12.31 -22.87 -42.55
CA CYS A 262 -11.54 -23.96 -43.16
C CYS A 262 -12.29 -24.69 -44.28
N ASP A 263 -11.71 -24.73 -45.49
CA ASP A 263 -12.10 -25.69 -46.52
C ASP A 263 -11.31 -27.01 -46.34
N PRO A 264 -11.93 -28.09 -45.82
CA PRO A 264 -11.24 -29.36 -45.60
C PRO A 264 -10.67 -29.99 -46.88
N ALA A 265 -11.09 -29.53 -48.07
CA ALA A 265 -10.49 -29.92 -49.35
C ALA A 265 -9.01 -29.49 -49.46
N LEU A 266 -8.63 -28.35 -48.86
CA LEU A 266 -7.26 -27.81 -48.92
C LEU A 266 -6.32 -28.57 -47.98
N HIS A 267 -6.78 -28.93 -46.79
CA HIS A 267 -5.94 -29.54 -45.75
C HIS A 267 -5.87 -31.07 -45.83
N PHE A 268 -6.83 -31.72 -46.49
CA PHE A 268 -6.89 -33.17 -46.64
C PHE A 268 -7.03 -33.59 -48.12
N PRO A 269 -6.02 -33.34 -48.97
CA PRO A 269 -6.10 -33.60 -50.42
C PRO A 269 -6.26 -35.08 -50.79
N CYS A 270 -5.98 -36.00 -49.85
CA CYS A 270 -6.19 -37.44 -50.03
C CYS A 270 -7.65 -37.89 -49.90
N LEU A 271 -8.55 -37.01 -49.46
CA LEU A 271 -9.98 -37.28 -49.36
C LEU A 271 -10.68 -36.97 -50.69
N THR A 272 -11.55 -37.89 -51.09
CA THR A 272 -12.48 -37.70 -52.22
C THR A 272 -13.54 -36.68 -51.84
N LYS A 273 -14.19 -36.04 -52.82
CA LYS A 273 -15.25 -35.04 -52.60
C LYS A 273 -16.30 -35.49 -51.57
N SER A 274 -16.77 -36.74 -51.69
CA SER A 274 -17.73 -37.36 -50.76
C SER A 274 -17.18 -37.54 -49.34
N GLU A 275 -15.90 -37.88 -49.20
CA GLU A 275 -15.22 -37.98 -47.89
C GLU A 275 -14.97 -36.59 -47.30
N THR A 276 -14.64 -35.59 -48.12
CA THR A 276 -14.44 -34.20 -47.71
C THR A 276 -15.74 -33.58 -47.17
N ASP A 277 -16.87 -33.82 -47.82
CA ASP A 277 -18.19 -33.35 -47.37
C ASP A 277 -18.57 -33.98 -46.01
N VAL A 278 -18.32 -35.29 -45.86
CA VAL A 278 -18.53 -35.99 -44.58
C VAL A 278 -17.54 -35.50 -43.52
N CYS A 279 -16.28 -35.29 -43.86
CA CYS A 279 -15.24 -34.75 -42.97
C CYS A 279 -15.60 -33.35 -42.46
N ARG A 280 -16.09 -32.47 -43.35
CA ARG A 280 -16.56 -31.12 -43.00
C ARG A 280 -17.66 -31.16 -41.93
N LEU A 281 -18.65 -32.03 -42.11
CA LEU A 281 -19.77 -32.14 -41.16
C LEU A 281 -19.35 -32.81 -39.84
N ILE A 282 -18.37 -33.72 -39.87
CA ILE A 282 -17.76 -34.29 -38.65
C ILE A 282 -17.01 -33.20 -37.89
N LEU A 283 -16.20 -32.39 -38.57
CA LEU A 283 -15.49 -31.25 -37.98
C LEU A 283 -16.50 -30.30 -37.33
N ALA A 284 -17.58 -29.96 -38.04
CA ALA A 284 -18.73 -29.18 -37.57
C ALA A 284 -19.49 -29.79 -36.36
N GLY A 285 -19.17 -31.03 -35.96
CA GLY A 285 -19.76 -31.69 -34.80
C GLY A 285 -21.17 -32.23 -35.01
N LYS A 286 -21.57 -32.45 -36.27
CA LYS A 286 -22.86 -33.05 -36.61
C LYS A 286 -22.90 -34.53 -36.23
N LYS A 287 -24.06 -34.99 -35.76
CA LYS A 287 -24.28 -36.41 -35.40
C LYS A 287 -24.42 -37.27 -36.66
N ARG A 288 -24.20 -38.60 -36.53
CA ARG A 288 -24.33 -39.57 -37.64
C ARG A 288 -25.64 -39.42 -38.42
N SER A 289 -26.76 -39.26 -37.72
CA SER A 289 -28.09 -39.05 -38.31
C SER A 289 -28.22 -37.72 -39.06
N GLU A 290 -27.67 -36.64 -38.50
CA GLU A 290 -27.67 -35.31 -39.12
C GLU A 290 -26.82 -35.26 -40.39
N ILE A 291 -25.66 -35.94 -40.38
CA ILE A 291 -24.79 -36.05 -41.56
C ILE A 291 -25.51 -36.82 -42.68
N GLY A 292 -26.20 -37.92 -42.33
CA GLY A 292 -26.99 -38.68 -43.29
C GLY A 292 -28.08 -37.84 -43.93
N LEU A 293 -28.80 -37.06 -43.12
CA LEU A 293 -29.87 -36.17 -43.59
C LEU A 293 -29.35 -35.01 -44.45
N LEU A 294 -28.22 -34.41 -44.10
CA LEU A 294 -27.64 -33.26 -44.83
C LEU A 294 -27.00 -33.64 -46.17
N LEU A 295 -26.52 -34.88 -46.32
CA LEU A 295 -25.85 -35.35 -47.52
C LEU A 295 -26.71 -36.31 -48.36
N ASP A 296 -27.97 -36.52 -47.99
CA ASP A 296 -28.88 -37.51 -48.58
C ASP A 296 -28.25 -38.93 -48.64
N LYS A 297 -27.64 -39.35 -47.52
CA LYS A 297 -26.96 -40.64 -47.36
C LYS A 297 -27.58 -41.44 -46.22
N THR A 298 -27.66 -42.76 -46.39
CA THR A 298 -28.01 -43.65 -45.27
C THR A 298 -26.93 -43.58 -44.19
N GLU A 299 -27.33 -43.76 -42.94
CA GLU A 299 -26.40 -43.69 -41.83
C GLU A 299 -25.27 -44.74 -41.91
N ASN A 300 -25.54 -45.91 -42.52
CA ASN A 300 -24.54 -46.93 -42.76
C ASN A 300 -23.47 -46.46 -43.77
N ASN A 301 -23.88 -45.72 -44.81
CA ASN A 301 -22.95 -45.14 -45.77
C ASN A 301 -22.08 -44.05 -45.13
N VAL A 302 -22.63 -43.28 -44.18
CA VAL A 302 -21.87 -42.31 -43.38
C VAL A 302 -20.78 -43.03 -42.57
N ASP A 303 -21.08 -44.17 -41.95
CA ASP A 303 -20.10 -44.93 -41.17
C ASP A 303 -19.02 -45.59 -42.02
N VAL A 304 -19.37 -46.11 -43.19
CA VAL A 304 -18.38 -46.59 -44.16
C VAL A 304 -17.45 -45.45 -44.57
N THR A 305 -18.00 -44.27 -44.86
CA THR A 305 -17.20 -43.09 -45.22
C THR A 305 -16.32 -42.62 -44.06
N ARG A 306 -16.81 -42.64 -42.81
CA ARG A 306 -16.01 -42.37 -41.60
C ARG A 306 -14.84 -43.34 -41.49
N ASN A 307 -15.06 -44.63 -41.75
CA ASN A 307 -13.99 -45.63 -41.72
C ASN A 307 -12.96 -45.44 -42.83
N HIS A 308 -13.37 -45.00 -44.03
CA HIS A 308 -12.45 -44.65 -45.10
C HIS A 308 -11.59 -43.44 -44.75
N ILE A 309 -12.19 -42.39 -44.19
CA ILE A 309 -11.47 -41.21 -43.67
C ILE A 309 -10.44 -41.65 -42.60
N ARG A 310 -10.84 -42.52 -41.65
CA ARG A 310 -9.94 -43.06 -40.63
C ARG A 310 -8.74 -43.78 -41.23
N LYS A 311 -8.98 -44.65 -42.22
CA LYS A 311 -7.90 -45.39 -42.89
C LYS A 311 -6.97 -44.46 -43.67
N LYS A 312 -7.51 -43.49 -44.40
CA LYS A 312 -6.72 -42.56 -45.23
C LYS A 312 -5.88 -41.58 -44.42
N LEU A 313 -6.37 -41.18 -43.26
CA LEU A 313 -5.67 -40.25 -42.35
C LEU A 313 -4.93 -40.99 -41.22
N ASN A 314 -4.81 -42.33 -41.30
CA ASN A 314 -4.15 -43.17 -40.31
C ASN A 314 -4.61 -42.91 -38.86
N VAL A 315 -5.91 -42.72 -38.67
CA VAL A 315 -6.50 -42.43 -37.36
C VAL A 315 -6.54 -43.72 -36.50
N PRO A 316 -5.86 -43.76 -35.33
CA PRO A 316 -5.86 -44.92 -34.45
C PRO A 316 -7.27 -45.32 -34.01
N THR A 317 -7.60 -46.62 -33.94
CA THR A 317 -8.97 -47.14 -33.69
C THR A 317 -9.56 -46.74 -32.34
N ASP A 318 -8.72 -46.42 -31.36
CA ASP A 318 -9.07 -46.01 -30.00
C ASP A 318 -9.40 -44.51 -29.87
N GLN A 319 -9.13 -43.70 -30.90
CA GLN A 319 -9.34 -42.25 -30.85
C GLN A 319 -10.63 -41.79 -31.51
N ASP A 320 -11.27 -40.78 -30.89
CA ASP A 320 -12.41 -40.09 -31.50
C ASP A 320 -12.01 -39.36 -32.77
N LEU A 321 -12.72 -39.64 -33.88
CA LEU A 321 -12.39 -39.12 -35.21
C LEU A 321 -12.44 -37.59 -35.25
N GLN A 322 -13.45 -36.99 -34.63
CA GLN A 322 -13.60 -35.53 -34.65
C GLN A 322 -12.45 -34.86 -33.90
N LYS A 323 -12.14 -35.34 -32.70
CA LYS A 323 -11.05 -34.79 -31.89
C LYS A 323 -9.69 -34.92 -32.59
N PHE A 324 -9.45 -36.05 -33.24
CA PHE A 324 -8.21 -36.26 -34.01
C PHE A 324 -8.11 -35.32 -35.21
N LEU A 325 -9.19 -35.18 -35.99
CA LEU A 325 -9.25 -34.26 -37.13
C LEU A 325 -8.98 -32.80 -36.72
N ILE A 326 -9.54 -32.35 -35.59
CA ILE A 326 -9.31 -31.00 -35.06
C ILE A 326 -7.83 -30.81 -34.69
N ASN A 327 -7.20 -31.79 -34.04
CA ASN A 327 -5.78 -31.69 -33.66
C ASN A 327 -4.87 -31.67 -34.90
N LEU A 328 -5.15 -32.50 -35.90
CA LEU A 328 -4.42 -32.54 -37.17
C LEU A 328 -4.50 -31.21 -37.93
N LEU A 329 -5.68 -30.58 -37.90
CA LEU A 329 -5.93 -29.31 -38.57
C LEU A 329 -5.15 -28.18 -37.88
N ILE A 330 -5.17 -28.16 -36.54
CA ILE A 330 -4.34 -27.25 -35.74
C ILE A 330 -2.86 -27.42 -36.08
N GLU A 331 -2.35 -28.66 -36.08
CA GLU A 331 -0.95 -28.95 -36.37
C GLU A 331 -0.52 -28.50 -37.78
N LYS A 332 -1.34 -28.75 -38.81
CA LYS A 332 -1.07 -28.32 -40.18
C LYS A 332 -1.09 -26.80 -40.37
N GLU A 333 -2.00 -26.10 -39.71
CA GLU A 333 -2.09 -24.63 -39.79
C GLU A 333 -0.84 -23.95 -39.20
N TYR A 334 -0.34 -24.49 -38.07
CA TYR A 334 0.88 -23.99 -37.44
C TYR A 334 2.11 -24.21 -38.33
N SER A 335 2.27 -25.38 -38.96
CA SER A 335 3.40 -25.63 -39.88
C SER A 335 3.39 -24.72 -41.10
N ASN A 336 2.22 -24.39 -41.66
CA ASN A 336 2.12 -23.47 -42.80
C ASN A 336 2.50 -22.02 -42.42
N THR A 337 2.16 -21.60 -41.19
CA THR A 337 2.44 -20.24 -40.72
C THR A 337 3.93 -20.03 -40.39
N GLU A 338 4.66 -21.09 -40.04
CA GLU A 338 6.12 -21.05 -39.86
C GLU A 338 6.89 -21.01 -41.19
N GLU A 339 6.38 -21.64 -42.26
CA GLU A 339 7.01 -21.58 -43.59
C GLU A 339 6.81 -20.22 -44.28
N ILE A 340 5.71 -19.52 -44.03
CA ILE A 340 5.42 -18.20 -44.63
C ILE A 340 6.25 -17.08 -43.97
N ASN A 341 6.76 -17.29 -42.75
CA ASN A 341 7.56 -16.33 -41.99
C ASN A 341 9.09 -16.56 -42.09
N LYS A 342 9.55 -17.40 -43.01
CA LYS A 342 10.95 -17.49 -43.47
C LYS A 342 11.10 -16.79 -44.80
#